data_AF-A0A9D2TWK2-F1
#
_entry.id   AF-A0A9D2TWK2-F1
#
_cell.length_a   1.000
_cell.length_b   1.000
_cell.length_c   1.000
_cell.angle_alpha   90.00
_cell.angle_beta   90.00
_cell.angle_gamma   90.00
#
_symmetry.space_group_name_H-M   'P 1'
#
loop_
_entity.id
_entity.type
_entity.pdbx_description
1 polymer ?
#
loop_
_entity_poly.entity_id
_entity_poly.type
_entity_poly.pdbx_seq_one_letter_code
_entity_poly.pdbx_strand_id
1 'polypeptide(L)'
;MAKDLVIIIFCAAILLFFIALDIGMLISIVRSGDERRQIIVWKASAFTLMGVTGALIIEIIENLATGQEMTMNPFSHLTTMAIVYFGALLFFKKRHGG
;
A
#
# COMPACT_ATOMS: atom_id res chain seq x y z
N MET A 1 20.09 -24.08 20.16
CA MET A 1 19.22 -25.03 19.45
C MET A 1 17.73 -24.82 19.74
N ALA A 2 17.21 -25.06 20.94
CA ALA A 2 15.77 -24.84 21.22
C ALA A 2 15.32 -23.36 21.12
N LYS A 3 16.16 -22.41 21.56
CA LYS A 3 15.86 -20.96 21.47
C LYS A 3 15.81 -20.48 20.02
N ASP A 4 16.73 -20.94 19.19
CA ASP A 4 16.80 -20.60 17.76
C ASP A 4 15.59 -21.17 17.01
N LEU A 5 15.17 -22.39 17.36
CA LEU A 5 13.96 -23.02 16.81
C LEU A 5 12.71 -22.20 17.14
N VAL A 6 12.57 -21.71 18.38
CA VAL A 6 11.44 -20.86 18.79
C VAL A 6 11.42 -19.54 18.01
N ILE A 7 12.58 -18.91 17.80
CA ILE A 7 12.70 -17.66 17.03
C ILE A 7 12.29 -17.90 15.56
N ILE A 8 12.74 -19.00 14.95
CA ILE A 8 12.39 -19.34 13.57
C ILE A 8 10.89 -19.60 13.42
N ILE A 9 10.29 -20.36 14.34
CA ILE A 9 8.84 -20.65 14.32
C ILE A 9 8.03 -19.36 14.48
N PHE A 10 8.46 -18.49 15.40
CA PHE A 10 7.80 -17.20 15.62
C PHE A 10 7.89 -16.28 14.39
N CYS A 11 9.08 -16.18 13.78
CA CYS A 11 9.29 -15.40 12.57
C CYS A 11 8.47 -15.95 11.38
N ALA A 12 8.45 -17.28 11.21
CA ALA A 12 7.66 -17.94 10.18
C ALA A 12 6.15 -17.70 10.36
N ALA A 13 5.65 -17.73 11.60
CA ALA A 13 4.26 -17.43 11.90
C ALA A 13 3.88 -15.99 11.53
N ILE A 14 4.74 -15.02 11.82
CA ILE A 14 4.53 -13.61 11.44
C ILE A 14 4.50 -13.44 9.92
N LEU A 15 5.44 -14.07 9.20
CA LEU A 15 5.47 -14.01 7.75
C LEU A 15 4.22 -14.61 7.11
N LEU A 16 3.75 -15.75 7.61
CA LEU A 16 2.49 -16.36 7.16
C LEU A 16 1.29 -15.45 7.42
N PHE A 17 1.28 -14.75 8.56
CA PHE A 17 0.24 -13.78 8.86
C PHE A 17 0.23 -12.60 7.87
N PHE A 18 1.39 -12.03 7.54
CA PHE A 18 1.46 -10.97 6.52
C PHE A 18 0.99 -11.43 5.15
N ILE A 19 1.40 -12.63 4.71
CA ILE A 19 0.93 -13.22 3.46
C ILE A 19 -0.60 -13.36 3.47
N ALA A 20 -1.18 -13.81 4.59
CA ALA A 20 -2.63 -13.92 4.71
C ALA A 20 -3.33 -12.56 4.61
N LEU A 21 -2.75 -11.50 5.18
CA LEU A 21 -3.27 -10.14 5.06
C LEU A 21 -3.23 -9.63 3.61
N ASP A 22 -2.12 -9.85 2.90
CA ASP A 22 -1.96 -9.43 1.49
C ASP A 22 -2.96 -10.14 0.58
N ILE A 23 -3.13 -11.46 0.77
CA ILE A 23 -4.12 -12.25 0.04
C ILE A 23 -5.54 -11.75 0.37
N GLY A 24 -5.83 -11.48 1.63
CA GLY A 24 -7.12 -10.94 2.07
C GLY A 24 -7.45 -9.60 1.41
N MET A 25 -6.46 -8.70 1.32
CA MET A 25 -6.58 -7.43 0.62
C MET A 25 -6.91 -7.63 -0.86
N LEU A 26 -6.15 -8.48 -1.57
CA LEU A 26 -6.37 -8.74 -3.00
C LEU A 26 -7.77 -9.33 -3.26
N ILE A 27 -8.19 -10.31 -2.46
CA ILE A 27 -9.53 -10.92 -2.58
C ILE A 27 -10.63 -9.87 -2.35
N SER A 28 -10.43 -8.93 -1.42
CA SER A 28 -11.42 -7.88 -1.13
C SER A 28 -11.64 -6.95 -2.32
N ILE A 29 -10.58 -6.61 -3.05
CA ILE A 29 -10.63 -5.76 -4.25
C ILE A 29 -11.31 -6.52 -5.40
N VAL A 30 -10.91 -7.78 -5.65
CA VAL A 30 -11.43 -8.57 -6.77
C VAL A 30 -12.91 -8.94 -6.59
N ARG A 31 -13.32 -9.30 -5.38
CA ARG A 31 -14.67 -9.85 -5.12
C ARG A 31 -15.72 -8.79 -4.76
N SER A 32 -15.42 -7.50 -4.92
CA SER A 32 -16.37 -6.42 -4.62
C SER A 32 -17.47 -6.35 -5.69
N GLY A 33 -18.44 -7.28 -5.61
CA GLY A 33 -19.57 -7.40 -6.54
C GLY A 33 -20.81 -6.59 -6.12
N ASP A 34 -21.01 -6.39 -4.82
CA ASP A 34 -22.10 -5.55 -4.31
C ASP A 34 -21.67 -4.08 -4.28
N GLU A 35 -22.52 -3.17 -4.75
CA GLU A 35 -22.22 -1.71 -4.79
C GLU A 35 -21.76 -1.18 -3.43
N ARG A 36 -22.43 -1.59 -2.33
CA ARG A 36 -22.05 -1.18 -0.97
C ARG A 36 -20.66 -1.67 -0.59
N ARG A 37 -20.32 -2.92 -0.92
CA ARG A 37 -19.03 -3.52 -0.60
C ARG A 37 -17.92 -2.86 -1.42
N GLN A 38 -18.21 -2.54 -2.68
CA GLN A 38 -17.32 -1.82 -3.58
C GLN A 38 -16.99 -0.42 -3.03
N ILE A 39 -17.99 0.34 -2.56
CA ILE A 39 -17.75 1.66 -1.95
C ILE A 39 -16.85 1.54 -0.71
N ILE A 40 -17.07 0.54 0.15
CA ILE A 40 -16.24 0.33 1.35
C ILE A 40 -14.79 0.03 0.95
N VAL A 41 -14.59 -0.90 0.02
CA VAL A 41 -13.25 -1.28 -0.45
C VAL A 41 -12.55 -0.09 -1.11
N TRP A 42 -13.23 0.68 -1.95
CA TRP A 42 -12.65 1.86 -2.58
C TRP A 42 -12.30 2.96 -1.58
N LYS A 43 -13.10 3.17 -0.53
CA LYS A 43 -12.75 4.09 0.56
C LYS A 43 -11.53 3.61 1.34
N ALA A 44 -11.44 2.31 1.63
CA ALA A 44 -10.28 1.72 2.26
C ALA A 44 -9.03 1.90 1.39
N SER A 45 -9.12 1.62 0.09
CA SER A 45 -8.02 1.83 -0.86
C SER A 45 -7.57 3.29 -0.98
N ALA A 46 -8.51 4.24 -0.95
CA ALA A 46 -8.17 5.66 -0.94
C ALA A 46 -7.44 6.08 0.35
N PHE A 47 -7.87 5.53 1.50
CA PHE A 47 -7.20 5.78 2.78
C PHE A 47 -5.81 5.14 2.83
N THR A 48 -5.64 3.92 2.31
CA THR A 48 -4.32 3.28 2.22
C THR A 48 -3.39 4.07 1.29
N LEU A 49 -3.92 4.59 0.16
CA LEU A 49 -3.14 5.45 -0.73
C LEU A 49 -2.67 6.72 -0.01
N MET A 50 -3.55 7.37 0.76
CA MET A 50 -3.20 8.53 1.58
C MET A 50 -2.13 8.18 2.63
N GLY A 51 -2.28 7.07 3.33
CA GLY A 51 -1.30 6.60 4.32
C GLY A 51 0.08 6.33 3.73
N VAL A 52 0.15 5.61 2.61
CA VAL A 52 1.41 5.31 1.91
C VAL A 52 2.05 6.59 1.35
N THR A 53 1.25 7.51 0.79
CA THR A 53 1.73 8.82 0.35
C THR A 53 2.34 9.62 1.50
N GLY A 54 1.67 9.64 2.66
CA GLY A 54 2.17 10.30 3.86
C GLY A 54 3.48 9.69 4.38
N ALA A 55 3.57 8.36 4.41
CA ALA A 55 4.78 7.64 4.80
C ALA A 55 5.96 7.99 3.87
N LEU A 56 5.75 8.00 2.55
CA LEU A 56 6.76 8.41 1.58
C LEU A 56 7.20 9.87 1.77
N ILE A 57 6.29 10.78 2.12
CA ILE A 57 6.65 12.18 2.43
C ILE A 57 7.55 12.26 3.66
N ILE A 58 7.22 11.53 4.73
CA ILE A 58 8.05 11.47 5.95
C ILE A 58 9.43 10.91 5.61
N GLU A 59 9.48 9.83 4.82
CA GLU A 59 10.72 9.21 4.38
C GLU A 59 11.59 10.20 3.58
N ILE A 60 11.01 11.02 2.70
CA ILE A 60 11.76 12.08 1.99
C ILE A 60 12.39 13.08 2.98
N ILE A 61 11.64 13.49 4.00
CA ILE A 61 12.11 14.44 5.02
C ILE A 61 13.26 13.83 5.83
N GLU A 62 13.11 12.59 6.29
CA GLU A 62 14.13 11.86 7.05
C GLU A 62 15.41 11.68 6.23
N ASN A 63 15.29 11.33 4.95
CA ASN A 63 16.44 11.15 4.09
C ASN A 63 17.16 12.46 3.76
N LEU A 64 16.43 13.57 3.61
CA LEU A 64 17.04 14.89 3.44
C LEU A 64 17.80 15.33 4.70
N ALA A 65 17.30 14.98 5.88
CA ALA A 65 17.94 15.29 7.16
C ALA A 65 19.17 14.42 7.44
N THR A 66 19.13 13.15 7.05
CA THR A 66 20.17 12.15 7.40
C THR A 66 21.23 11.99 6.31
N GLY A 67 20.95 12.45 5.07
CA GLY A 67 21.89 12.40 3.95
C GLY A 67 22.25 10.98 3.49
N GLN A 68 21.40 9.99 3.78
CA GLN A 68 21.66 8.60 3.43
C GLN A 68 21.43 8.34 1.95
N GLU A 69 22.32 7.56 1.33
CA GLU A 69 22.12 7.05 -0.02
C GLU A 69 21.02 5.99 0.01
N MET A 70 19.94 6.26 -0.71
CA MET A 70 18.81 5.35 -0.80
C MET A 70 18.96 4.44 -2.02
N THR A 71 18.83 3.13 -1.80
CA THR A 71 18.71 2.14 -2.88
C THR A 71 17.46 2.33 -3.74
N MET A 72 16.43 3.01 -3.20
CA MET A 72 15.17 3.28 -3.89
C MET A 72 14.69 4.69 -3.52
N ASN A 73 14.56 5.58 -4.51
CA ASN A 73 14.28 7.00 -4.25
C ASN A 73 12.78 7.25 -3.98
N PRO A 74 12.36 7.61 -2.75
CA PRO A 74 10.96 7.79 -2.38
C PRO A 74 10.25 8.91 -3.17
N PHE A 75 11.00 9.93 -3.62
CA PHE A 75 10.44 10.98 -4.48
C PHE A 75 9.98 10.42 -5.84
N SER A 76 10.71 9.45 -6.38
CA SER A 76 10.31 8.78 -7.63
C SER A 76 9.02 7.98 -7.44
N HIS A 77 8.90 7.25 -6.34
CA HIS A 77 7.68 6.51 -5.99
C HIS A 77 6.48 7.42 -5.78
N LEU A 78 6.67 8.53 -5.07
CA LEU A 78 5.63 9.53 -4.84
C LEU A 78 5.13 10.11 -6.18
N THR A 79 6.05 10.44 -7.07
CA THR A 79 5.74 10.99 -8.40
C THR A 79 5.00 9.98 -9.28
N THR A 80 5.48 8.74 -9.35
CA THR A 80 4.81 7.66 -10.10
C THR A 80 3.39 7.43 -9.59
N MET A 81 3.21 7.37 -8.27
CA MET A 81 1.89 7.19 -7.66
C MET A 81 0.94 8.36 -7.97
N ALA A 82 1.43 9.60 -7.96
CA ALA A 82 0.65 10.77 -8.33
C ALA A 82 0.20 10.72 -9.80
N ILE A 83 1.10 10.38 -10.73
CA ILE A 83 0.76 10.25 -12.16
C ILE A 83 -0.30 9.18 -12.37
N VAL A 84 -0.13 8.00 -11.76
CA VAL A 84 -1.09 6.90 -11.86
C VAL A 84 -2.45 7.30 -11.28
N TYR A 85 -2.46 7.94 -10.10
CA TYR A 85 -3.69 8.40 -9.45
C TYR A 85 -4.44 9.42 -10.31
N PHE A 86 -3.77 10.47 -10.78
CA PHE A 86 -4.42 11.49 -11.61
C PHE A 86 -4.86 10.94 -12.97
N GLY A 87 -4.06 10.06 -13.58
CA GLY A 87 -4.44 9.37 -14.82
C GLY A 87 -5.70 8.52 -14.64
N ALA A 88 -5.73 7.71 -13.58
CA ALA A 88 -6.91 6.90 -13.23
C ALA A 88 -8.14 7.78 -12.92
N LEU A 89 -7.95 8.88 -12.18
CA LEU A 89 -9.02 9.81 -11.84
C LEU A 89 -9.65 10.42 -13.10
N LEU A 90 -8.84 10.88 -14.06
CA LEU A 90 -9.33 11.43 -15.33
C LEU A 90 -10.10 10.37 -16.13
N PHE A 91 -9.58 9.15 -16.19
CA PHE A 91 -10.23 8.03 -16.88
C PHE A 91 -11.61 7.71 -16.28
N PHE A 92 -11.68 7.52 -14.95
CA PHE A 92 -12.93 7.19 -14.28
C PHE A 92 -13.91 8.37 -14.27
N LYS A 93 -13.42 9.60 -14.17
CA LYS A 93 -14.27 10.80 -14.29
C LYS A 93 -14.93 10.89 -15.66
N LYS A 94 -14.23 10.54 -16.74
CA LYS A 94 -14.81 10.51 -18.10
C LYS A 94 -15.84 9.38 -18.29
N ARG A 95 -15.69 8.26 -17.56
CA ARG A 95 -16.55 7.07 -17.70
C ARG A 95 -17.77 7.06 -16.79
N HIS A 96 -17.67 7.69 -15.61
CA HIS A 96 -18.68 7.65 -14.55
C HIS A 96 -19.12 9.03 -14.04
N GLY A 97 -18.49 10.11 -14.49
CA GLY A 97 -19.04 11.46 -14.33
C GLY A 97 -20.09 11.67 -15.40
N GLY A 98 -21.33 11.96 -14.98
CA GLY A 98 -22.44 12.27 -15.88
C GLY A 98 -22.15 13.42 -16.85
#